data_AF-A0AA96SC89-F1
#
_entry.id   AF-A0AA96SC89-F1
#
_cell.length_a   1.000
_cell.length_b   1.000
_cell.length_c   1.000
_cell.angle_alpha   90.00
_cell.angle_beta   90.00
_cell.angle_gamma   90.00
#
_symmetry.space_group_name_H-M   'P 1'
#
loop_
_entity.id
_entity.type
_entity.pdbx_description
1 polymer ?
#
loop_
_entity_poly.entity_id
_entity_poly.type
_entity_poly.pdbx_seq_one_letter_code
_entity_poly.pdbx_strand_id
1 'polypeptide(L)' 'MSPSGDFIIADYCSIEIIKSTLINKIQVDSPVEMDMIKFHGWSNNKLLITGDGFLNGNHVELELDGGTFEITVKD' A
#
# COMPACT_ATOMS: atom_id res chain seq x y z
N MET A 1 3.35 -4.07 -9.42
CA MET A 1 2.49 -5.23 -9.68
C MET A 1 2.71 -6.23 -8.55
N SER A 2 1.66 -6.84 -8.02
CA SER A 2 1.75 -7.86 -6.97
C SER A 2 2.36 -9.16 -7.52
N PRO A 3 2.78 -10.10 -6.66
CA PRO A 3 3.20 -11.43 -7.08
C PRO A 3 2.12 -12.20 -7.87
N SER A 4 0.83 -11.90 -7.63
CA SER A 4 -0.30 -12.45 -8.38
C SER A 4 -0.57 -11.77 -9.74
N GLY A 5 0.12 -10.67 -10.06
CA GLY A 5 -0.09 -9.92 -11.30
C GLY A 5 -1.08 -8.76 -11.21
N ASP A 6 -1.63 -8.47 -10.03
CA ASP A 6 -2.54 -7.34 -9.82
C ASP A 6 -1.76 -6.00 -9.81
N PHE A 7 -2.38 -4.95 -10.32
CA PHE A 7 -1.80 -3.61 -10.22
C PHE A 7 -2.15 -2.99 -8.87
N ILE A 8 -1.13 -2.49 -8.19
CA ILE A 8 -1.29 -1.68 -6.98
C ILE A 8 -0.87 -0.29 -7.36
N ILE A 9 -1.74 0.66 -7.08
CA ILE A 9 -1.55 2.07 -7.34
C ILE A 9 -1.74 2.82 -6.04
N ALA A 10 -1.09 3.98 -5.94
CA ALA A 10 -1.38 4.94 -4.91
C ALA A 10 -1.63 6.29 -5.55
N ASP A 11 -2.51 7.07 -4.93
CA ASP A 11 -2.50 8.52 -5.11
C ASP A 11 -1.64 9.16 -4.01
N TYR A 12 -1.95 10.39 -3.61
CA TYR A 12 -1.21 11.08 -2.55
C TYR A 12 -1.44 10.46 -1.15
N CYS A 13 -2.61 9.89 -0.86
CA CYS A 13 -3.02 9.40 0.46
C CYS A 13 -3.69 8.02 0.47
N SER A 14 -4.05 7.46 -0.68
CA SER A 14 -4.80 6.21 -0.79
C SER A 14 -4.03 5.16 -1.59
N ILE A 15 -4.24 3.90 -1.23
CA ILE A 15 -3.71 2.73 -1.95
C ILE A 15 -4.91 1.98 -2.52
N GLU A 16 -4.87 1.69 -3.81
CA GLU A 16 -5.91 0.92 -4.50
C GLU A 16 -5.29 -0.25 -5.27
N ILE A 17 -6.07 -1.31 -5.40
CA ILE A 17 -5.74 -2.47 -6.24
C ILE A 17 -6.69 -2.50 -7.41
N ILE A 18 -6.13 -2.48 -8.61
CA ILE A 18 -6.89 -2.74 -9.84
C ILE A 18 -6.88 -4.25 -10.06
N LYS A 19 -8.08 -4.84 -10.07
CA LYS A 19 -8.29 -6.25 -10.38
C LYS A 19 -8.46 -6.44 -11.89
N SER A 20 -9.56 -7.04 -12.31
CA SER A 20 -9.81 -7.42 -13.71
C SER A 20 -10.00 -6.23 -14.66
N THR A 21 -10.46 -5.08 -14.17
CA THR A 21 -10.71 -3.89 -14.99
C THR A 21 -10.36 -2.60 -14.23
N LEU A 22 -10.05 -1.52 -14.95
CA LEU A 22 -9.76 -0.20 -14.36
C LEU A 22 -10.93 0.39 -13.55
N ILE A 23 -12.16 -0.06 -13.82
CA ILE A 23 -13.37 0.37 -13.10
C ILE A 23 -13.48 -0.39 -11.76
N ASN A 24 -12.98 -1.63 -11.71
CA ASN A 24 -13.03 -2.46 -10.53
C ASN A 24 -11.76 -2.28 -9.70
N LYS A 25 -11.76 -1.19 -8.94
CA LYS A 25 -10.72 -0.88 -7.96
C LYS A 25 -11.19 -1.23 -6.55
N ILE A 26 -10.27 -1.76 -5.77
CA ILE A 26 -10.49 -2.05 -4.35
C ILE A 26 -9.55 -1.13 -3.57
N GLN A 27 -10.12 -0.22 -2.80
CA GLN A 27 -9.36 0.57 -1.84
C GLN A 27 -8.84 -0.36 -0.74
N VAL A 28 -7.57 -0.19 -0.37
CA VAL A 28 -6.95 -0.93 0.73
C VAL A 28 -6.90 -0.03 1.94
N ASP A 29 -7.51 -0.50 3.03
CA ASP A 29 -7.50 0.24 4.29
C ASP A 29 -6.11 0.16 4.93
N SER A 30 -5.62 1.32 5.38
CA SER A 30 -4.36 1.44 6.10
C SER A 30 -4.65 1.66 7.60
N PRO A 31 -3.89 1.02 8.51
CA PRO A 31 -4.02 1.27 9.95
C PRO A 31 -3.57 2.69 10.36
N VAL A 32 -2.87 3.40 9.47
CA VAL A 32 -2.36 4.75 9.70
C VAL A 32 -2.69 5.63 8.50
N GLU A 33 -3.26 6.81 8.75
CA GLU A 33 -3.40 7.86 7.74
C GLU A 33 -2.04 8.46 7.42
N MET A 34 -1.66 8.44 6.14
CA MET A 34 -0.38 8.98 5.67
C MET A 34 -0.53 9.69 4.34
N ASP A 35 0.44 10.55 4.07
CA ASP A 35 0.63 11.17 2.78
C ASP A 35 2.02 10.85 2.19
N MET A 36 2.26 11.30 0.96
CA MET A 36 3.52 11.07 0.23
C MET A 36 3.91 9.60 0.07
N ILE A 37 2.92 8.73 -0.21
CA ILE A 37 3.09 7.28 -0.33
C ILE A 37 4.13 6.93 -1.41
N LYS A 38 5.07 6.04 -1.04
CA LYS A 38 6.11 5.49 -1.91
C LYS A 38 6.20 3.98 -1.77
N PHE A 39 6.39 3.32 -2.91
CA PHE A 39 6.58 1.87 -2.98
C PHE A 39 8.06 1.54 -3.19
N HIS A 40 8.61 0.63 -2.40
CA HIS A 40 10.04 0.26 -2.45
C HIS A 40 10.31 -1.12 -3.04
N GLY A 41 9.26 -1.88 -3.34
CA GLY A 41 9.36 -3.20 -3.96
C GLY A 41 8.94 -4.33 -3.03
N TRP A 42 8.93 -5.54 -3.60
CA TRP A 42 8.45 -6.74 -2.94
C TRP A 42 9.59 -7.57 -2.37
N SER A 43 9.36 -8.13 -1.18
CA SER A 43 10.20 -9.15 -0.57
C SER A 43 9.31 -10.12 0.21
N ASN A 44 9.52 -11.43 0.07
CA ASN A 44 8.77 -12.46 0.78
C ASN A 44 7.23 -12.28 0.73
N ASN A 45 6.70 -11.99 -0.47
CA ASN A 45 5.27 -11.71 -0.69
C ASN A 45 4.72 -10.47 0.06
N LYS A 46 5.59 -9.55 0.48
CA LYS A 46 5.20 -8.28 1.10
C LYS A 46 5.77 -7.09 0.35
N LEU A 47 4.95 -6.07 0.12
CA LEU A 47 5.36 -4.81 -0.49
C LEU A 47 5.71 -3.82 0.60
N LEU A 48 6.94 -3.29 0.57
CA LEU A 48 7.36 -2.20 1.46
C LEU A 48 6.77 -0.88 0.96
N ILE A 49 6.06 -0.21 1.86
CA ILE A 49 5.43 1.08 1.64
C ILE A 49 5.97 2.05 2.68
N THR A 50 6.27 3.28 2.26
CA THR A 50 6.59 4.36 3.20
C THR A 50 5.75 5.59 2.91
N GLY A 51 5.49 6.39 3.92
CA GLY A 51 4.89 7.71 3.80
C GLY A 51 5.22 8.56 5.03
N ASP A 52 4.65 9.75 5.09
CA ASP A 52 4.70 10.59 6.27
C ASP A 52 3.33 10.58 6.96
N GLY A 53 3.31 10.41 8.28
CA GLY A 53 2.07 10.31 9.04
C GLY A 53 1.32 11.64 9.00
N PHE A 54 0.04 11.60 8.61
CA PHE A 54 -0.73 12.79 8.21
C PHE A 54 -0.77 13.91 9.28
N LEU A 55 -0.84 13.54 10.57
CA LEU A 55 -0.94 14.50 11.67
C LEU A 55 0.41 14.97 12.22
N ASN A 56 1.44 14.13 12.12
CA ASN A 56 2.67 14.30 12.90
C ASN A 56 3.90 14.54 12.00
N GLY A 57 3.80 14.27 10.70
CA GLY A 57 4.92 14.32 9.75
C GLY A 57 6.01 13.29 10.03
N ASN A 58 5.75 12.32 10.91
CA ASN A 58 6.70 11.26 11.22
C ASN A 58 6.75 10.27 10.08
N HIS A 59 7.95 9.82 9.72
CA HIS A 59 8.11 8.74 8.75
C HIS A 59 7.43 7.46 9.24
N VAL A 60 6.64 6.83 8.37
CA VAL A 60 5.94 5.56 8.65
C VAL A 60 6.38 4.52 7.63
N GLU A 61 6.73 3.33 8.12
CA GLU A 61 6.95 2.14 7.29
C GLU A 61 5.79 1.16 7.47
N LEU A 62 5.30 0.61 6.35
CA LEU A 62 4.26 -0.40 6.32
C LEU A 62 4.64 -1.55 5.40
N GLU A 63 3.94 -2.66 5.59
CA GLU A 63 3.96 -3.80 4.67
C GLU A 63 2.55 -4.15 4.20
N LEU A 64 2.37 -4.27 2.89
CA LEU A 64 1.17 -4.84 2.27
C LEU A 64 1.42 -6.31 1.92
N ASP A 65 0.59 -7.22 2.43
CA ASP A 65 0.66 -8.64 2.10
C ASP A 65 0.09 -8.92 0.69
N GLY A 66 0.83 -9.64 -0.15
CA GLY A 66 0.43 -9.92 -1.54
C GLY A 66 -0.63 -11.00 -1.70
N GLY A 67 -0.91 -11.78 -0.65
CA GLY A 67 -1.96 -12.79 -0.63
C GLY A 67 -3.29 -12.28 -0.08
N THR A 68 -3.25 -11.49 1.00
CA THR A 68 -4.45 -10.97 1.67
C THR A 68 -4.79 -9.53 1.30
N PHE A 69 -3.80 -8.76 0.83
CA PHE A 69 -3.89 -7.30 0.66
C PHE A 69 -4.14 -6.52 1.95
N GLU A 70 -3.78 -7.10 3.09
CA GLU A 70 -3.80 -6.41 4.37
C GLU A 70 -2.54 -5.55 4.53
N ILE A 71 -2.71 -4.33 5.04
CA ILE A 71 -1.60 -3.43 5.38
C ILE A 71 -1.34 -3.51 6.88
N THR A 72 -0.07 -3.66 7.24
CA THR A 72 0.39 -3.68 8.63
C THR A 72 1.52 -2.67 8.84
N VAL A 73 1.62 -2.11 10.05
CA VAL A 73 2.78 -1.29 10.43
C VAL A 73 3.99 -2.20 10.55
N LYS A 74 5.11 -1.75 10.00
CA LYS A 74 6.37 -2.47 10.06
C LYS A 74 7.13 -2.07 11.32
N ASP A 75 7.43 -3.04 12.17
CA ASP A 75 8.20 -2.87 13.42
C ASP A 75 9.70 -2.63 13.16
#